data_AF-A0A1B1Q0M8-F1
#
_entry.id   AF-A0A1B1Q0M8-F1
#
_cell.length_a   1.000
_cell.length_b   1.000
_cell.length_c   1.000
_cell.angle_alpha   90.00
_cell.angle_beta   90.00
_cell.angle_gamma   90.00
#
_symmetry.space_group_name_H-M   'P 1'
#
loop_
_entity.id
_entity.type
_entity.pdbx_description
1 polymer ?
#
loop_
_entity_poly.entity_id
_entity_poly.type
_entity_poly.pdbx_seq_one_letter_code
_entity_poly.pdbx_strand_id
1 'polypeptide(L)'
;MKKNLSDILHESIELELNISRLYTLFHDLYPEDEELWWQLAIEERNHAALLRYEKSNQQNGCSLAEGFLAPDLEGIREANSLVITLIERFGDNCPPREEAFSTALEIENSIGEAHYQAFLDSDEGHSVADELFRQLNQGDKDHARRIEAYVASHTHTMEELM
;
A
#
# COMPACT_ATOMS: atom_id res chain seq x y z
N MET A 1 9.42 -26.00 0.22
CA MET A 1 9.61 -24.66 -0.39
C MET A 1 8.30 -23.90 -0.69
N LYS A 2 7.14 -24.26 -0.09
CA LYS A 2 5.87 -23.51 -0.24
C LYS A 2 5.64 -22.39 0.80
N LYS A 3 6.52 -22.27 1.81
CA LYS A 3 6.30 -21.39 2.96
C LYS A 3 6.49 -19.91 2.62
N ASN A 4 7.56 -19.56 1.88
CA ASN A 4 7.93 -18.16 1.66
C ASN A 4 6.86 -17.36 0.89
N LEU A 5 6.34 -17.89 -0.23
CA LEU A 5 5.35 -17.18 -1.05
C LEU A 5 3.98 -17.02 -0.38
N SER A 6 3.52 -18.03 0.36
CA SER A 6 2.28 -17.93 1.13
C SER A 6 2.40 -16.87 2.24
N ASP A 7 3.59 -16.73 2.83
CA ASP A 7 3.89 -15.75 3.87
C ASP A 7 3.97 -14.35 3.24
N ILE A 8 4.67 -14.18 2.11
CA ILE A 8 4.71 -12.91 1.36
C ILE A 8 3.31 -12.45 1.00
N LEU A 9 2.49 -13.31 0.35
CA LEU A 9 1.12 -12.96 0.02
C LEU A 9 0.31 -12.63 1.28
N HIS A 10 0.55 -13.34 2.39
CA HIS A 10 -0.13 -13.01 3.64
C HIS A 10 0.22 -11.62 4.14
N GLU A 11 1.51 -11.31 4.25
CA GLU A 11 1.99 -10.04 4.76
C GLU A 11 1.62 -8.88 3.82
N SER A 12 1.69 -9.07 2.49
CA SER A 12 1.21 -8.08 1.53
C SER A 12 -0.29 -7.83 1.69
N ILE A 13 -1.12 -8.88 1.83
CA ILE A 13 -2.56 -8.71 2.09
C ILE A 13 -2.80 -7.89 3.36
N GLU A 14 -2.08 -8.18 4.44
CA GLU A 14 -2.23 -7.43 5.69
C GLU A 14 -1.74 -5.99 5.53
N LEU A 15 -0.68 -5.74 4.76
CA LEU A 15 -0.14 -4.41 4.48
C LEU A 15 -1.18 -3.54 3.77
N GLU A 16 -1.74 -4.01 2.66
CA GLU A 16 -2.82 -3.31 1.95
C GLU A 16 -4.02 -3.00 2.86
N LEU A 17 -4.41 -3.94 3.70
CA LEU A 17 -5.53 -3.75 4.63
C LEU A 17 -5.20 -2.75 5.74
N ASN A 18 -3.97 -2.73 6.23
CA ASN A 18 -3.51 -1.79 7.24
C ASN A 18 -3.43 -0.38 6.65
N ILE A 19 -2.94 -0.21 5.43
CA ILE A 19 -2.94 1.10 4.76
C ILE A 19 -4.37 1.58 4.53
N SER A 20 -5.26 0.71 4.07
CA SER A 20 -6.69 1.02 3.99
C SER A 20 -7.27 1.51 5.32
N ARG A 21 -6.89 0.88 6.43
CA ARG A 21 -7.32 1.29 7.78
C ARG A 21 -6.74 2.65 8.14
N LEU A 22 -5.47 2.91 7.84
CA LEU A 22 -4.84 4.21 8.06
C LEU A 22 -5.53 5.31 7.25
N TYR A 23 -5.86 5.07 5.99
CA TYR A 23 -6.59 6.02 5.16
C TYR A 23 -8.04 6.19 5.60
N THR A 24 -8.67 5.15 6.15
CA THR A 24 -9.99 5.30 6.80
C THR A 24 -9.89 6.18 8.05
N LEU A 25 -8.83 6.04 8.84
CA LEU A 25 -8.57 6.92 9.99
C LEU A 25 -8.38 8.37 9.52
N PHE A 26 -7.61 8.62 8.46
CA PHE A 26 -7.45 9.96 7.90
C PHE A 26 -8.76 10.54 7.35
N HIS A 27 -9.59 9.74 6.70
CA HIS A 27 -10.94 10.13 6.30
C HIS A 27 -11.75 10.62 7.52
N ASP A 28 -11.70 9.90 8.64
CA ASP A 28 -12.46 10.26 9.84
C ASP A 28 -11.88 11.50 10.56
N LEU A 29 -10.56 11.72 10.46
CA LEU A 29 -9.86 12.83 11.10
C LEU A 29 -9.90 14.15 10.29
N TYR A 30 -10.00 14.08 8.96
CA TYR A 30 -9.95 15.24 8.05
C TYR A 30 -11.16 15.27 7.11
N PRO A 31 -12.34 15.73 7.57
CA PRO A 31 -13.54 15.80 6.74
C PRO A 31 -13.39 16.65 5.48
N GLU A 32 -12.48 17.64 5.48
CA GLU A 32 -12.16 18.45 4.30
C GLU A 32 -11.49 17.66 3.17
N ASP A 33 -10.91 16.50 3.49
CA ASP A 33 -10.18 15.63 2.55
C ASP A 33 -10.85 14.25 2.43
N GLU A 34 -12.09 14.11 2.90
CA GLU A 34 -12.77 12.82 3.04
C GLU A 34 -12.80 12.03 1.71
N GLU A 35 -13.05 12.71 0.59
CA GLU A 35 -13.20 12.04 -0.70
C GLU A 35 -11.90 11.36 -1.15
N LEU A 36 -10.77 12.04 -0.99
CA LEU A 36 -9.47 11.49 -1.34
C LEU A 36 -9.15 10.26 -0.48
N TRP A 37 -9.25 10.42 0.84
CA TRP A 37 -8.91 9.35 1.78
C TRP A 37 -9.82 8.15 1.63
N TRP A 38 -11.11 8.37 1.36
CA TRP A 38 -12.05 7.30 1.10
C TRP A 38 -11.73 6.53 -0.18
N GLN A 39 -11.38 7.24 -1.26
CA GLN A 39 -10.99 6.61 -2.53
C GLN A 39 -9.75 5.73 -2.35
N LEU A 40 -8.68 6.28 -1.76
CA LEU A 40 -7.45 5.52 -1.50
C LEU A 40 -7.76 4.30 -0.61
N ALA A 41 -8.53 4.46 0.47
CA ALA A 41 -8.90 3.36 1.34
C ALA A 41 -9.67 2.23 0.63
N ILE A 42 -10.51 2.55 -0.37
CA ILE A 42 -11.20 1.55 -1.21
C ILE A 42 -10.20 0.84 -2.13
N GLU A 43 -9.32 1.59 -2.77
CA GLU A 43 -8.33 1.07 -3.70
C GLU A 43 -7.42 0.04 -3.02
N GLU A 44 -6.93 0.31 -1.80
CA GLU A 44 -6.13 -0.67 -1.06
C GLU A 44 -6.93 -1.91 -0.64
N ARG A 45 -8.23 -1.80 -0.36
CA ARG A 45 -9.07 -2.99 -0.13
C ARG A 45 -9.17 -3.84 -1.40
N ASN A 46 -9.19 -3.21 -2.56
CA ASN A 46 -9.21 -3.92 -3.84
C ASN A 46 -7.87 -4.61 -4.11
N HIS A 47 -6.75 -3.97 -3.79
CA HIS A 47 -5.42 -4.59 -3.81
C HIS A 47 -5.36 -5.84 -2.91
N ALA A 48 -5.81 -5.71 -1.66
CA ALA A 48 -5.91 -6.84 -0.73
C ALA A 48 -6.82 -7.97 -1.26
N ALA A 49 -7.95 -7.62 -1.89
CA ALA A 49 -8.87 -8.60 -2.46
C ALA A 49 -8.25 -9.36 -3.63
N LEU A 50 -7.51 -8.68 -4.50
CA LEU A 50 -6.78 -9.27 -5.62
C LEU A 50 -5.72 -10.26 -5.11
N LEU A 51 -4.90 -9.86 -4.14
CA LEU A 51 -3.90 -10.74 -3.51
C LEU A 51 -4.53 -11.97 -2.83
N ARG A 52 -5.68 -11.80 -2.15
CA ARG A 52 -6.43 -12.91 -1.54
C ARG A 52 -6.93 -13.91 -2.57
N TYR A 53 -7.46 -13.42 -3.69
CA TYR A 53 -7.90 -14.26 -4.79
C TYR A 53 -6.73 -15.11 -5.32
N GLU A 54 -5.56 -14.50 -5.57
CA GLU A 54 -4.38 -15.23 -6.02
C GLU A 54 -3.87 -16.25 -4.99
N LYS A 55 -3.83 -15.88 -3.71
CA LYS A 55 -3.48 -16.82 -2.62
C LYS A 55 -4.42 -18.04 -2.60
N SER A 56 -5.71 -17.85 -2.88
CA SER A 56 -6.67 -18.95 -2.94
C SER A 56 -6.46 -19.86 -4.17
N ASN A 57 -6.09 -19.29 -5.32
CA ASN A 57 -5.80 -20.05 -6.55
C ASN A 57 -4.56 -20.93 -6.41
N GLN A 58 -3.55 -20.48 -5.66
CA GLN A 58 -2.39 -21.31 -5.32
C GLN A 58 -2.76 -22.57 -4.53
N GLN A 59 -3.65 -22.43 -3.54
CA GLN A 59 -4.08 -23.55 -2.70
C GLN A 59 -4.82 -24.62 -3.52
N ASN A 60 -5.43 -24.24 -4.64
CA ASN A 60 -6.15 -25.12 -5.56
C ASN A 60 -5.24 -25.82 -6.58
N GLY A 61 -3.92 -25.69 -6.48
CA GLY A 61 -2.96 -26.45 -7.31
C GLY A 61 -2.55 -25.75 -8.61
N CYS A 62 -2.95 -24.50 -8.83
CA CYS A 62 -2.38 -23.66 -9.87
C CYS A 62 -1.01 -23.15 -9.37
N SER A 63 0.08 -23.68 -9.91
CA SER A 63 1.43 -23.36 -9.44
C SER A 63 1.84 -21.97 -9.91
N LEU A 64 2.10 -21.06 -8.98
CA LEU A 64 3.03 -19.97 -9.22
C LEU A 64 4.45 -20.56 -9.32
N ALA A 65 5.23 -20.10 -10.29
CA ALA A 65 6.54 -20.67 -10.62
C ALA A 65 7.53 -20.52 -9.46
N GLU A 66 8.46 -21.47 -9.32
CA GLU A 66 9.38 -21.65 -8.18
C GLU A 66 10.45 -20.55 -8.03
N GLY A 67 10.39 -19.47 -8.82
CA GLY A 67 11.37 -18.37 -8.85
C GLY A 67 11.31 -17.37 -7.67
N PHE A 68 10.45 -17.59 -6.68
CA PHE A 68 10.22 -16.70 -5.54
C PHE A 68 11.32 -16.75 -4.46
N LEU A 69 12.58 -16.59 -4.84
CA LEU A 69 13.65 -16.32 -3.87
C LEU A 69 13.50 -14.88 -3.35
N ALA A 70 12.53 -14.75 -2.43
CA ALA A 70 12.28 -13.69 -1.47
C ALA A 70 12.22 -12.26 -2.04
N PRO A 71 11.03 -11.80 -2.48
CA PRO A 71 10.55 -10.48 -2.06
C PRO A 71 10.95 -10.25 -0.61
N ASP A 72 11.39 -9.05 -0.26
CA ASP A 72 11.85 -8.71 1.09
C ASP A 72 10.71 -8.85 2.10
N LEU A 73 10.44 -10.09 2.54
CA LEU A 73 9.41 -10.44 3.49
C LEU A 73 9.62 -9.68 4.79
N GLU A 74 10.88 -9.39 5.12
CA GLU A 74 11.21 -8.56 6.27
C GLU A 74 10.82 -7.11 6.01
N GLY A 75 11.16 -6.54 4.85
CA GLY A 75 10.69 -5.21 4.43
C GLY A 75 9.17 -5.07 4.43
N ILE A 76 8.42 -6.08 3.97
CA ILE A 76 6.95 -6.07 4.02
C ILE A 76 6.45 -6.10 5.47
N ARG A 77 7.10 -6.87 6.35
CA ARG A 77 6.77 -6.92 7.79
C ARG A 77 7.11 -5.64 8.53
N GLU A 78 8.23 -5.01 8.19
CA GLU A 78 8.65 -3.72 8.73
C GLU A 78 7.64 -2.64 8.32
N ALA A 79 7.25 -2.60 7.04
CA ALA A 79 6.20 -1.71 6.55
C ALA A 79 4.87 -1.95 7.28
N ASN A 80 4.46 -3.22 7.44
CA ASN A 80 3.26 -3.57 8.20
C ASN A 80 3.31 -3.04 9.64
N SER A 81 4.43 -3.28 10.32
CA SER A 81 4.63 -2.87 11.71
C SER A 81 4.63 -1.34 11.85
N LEU A 82 5.23 -0.64 10.89
CA LEU A 82 5.19 0.82 10.81
C LEU A 82 3.75 1.32 10.67
N VAL A 83 2.97 0.82 9.71
CA VAL A 83 1.59 1.26 9.48
C VAL A 83 0.71 0.98 10.71
N ILE A 84 0.86 -0.17 11.35
CA ILE A 84 0.14 -0.48 12.60
C ILE A 84 0.49 0.54 13.70
N THR A 85 1.78 0.83 13.88
CA THR A 85 2.24 1.82 14.86
C THR A 85 1.68 3.22 14.57
N LEU A 86 1.59 3.60 13.30
CA LEU A 86 1.00 4.87 12.86
C LEU A 86 -0.50 4.94 13.16
N ILE A 87 -1.25 3.86 12.90
CA ILE A 87 -2.68 3.78 13.22
C ILE A 87 -2.90 3.97 14.72
N GLU A 88 -2.12 3.27 15.56
CA GLU A 88 -2.20 3.40 17.02
C GLU A 88 -1.88 4.84 17.45
N ARG A 89 -0.74 5.37 16.98
CA ARG A 89 -0.28 6.72 17.32
C ARG A 89 -1.29 7.80 16.94
N PHE A 90 -1.83 7.73 15.73
CA PHE A 90 -2.76 8.73 15.20
C PHE A 90 -4.18 8.56 15.70
N GLY A 91 -4.58 7.34 16.07
CA GLY A 91 -5.83 7.07 16.76
C GLY A 91 -5.86 7.68 18.17
N ASP A 92 -4.73 7.66 18.87
CA ASP A 92 -4.59 8.29 20.19
C ASP A 92 -4.37 9.80 20.12
N ASN A 93 -3.63 10.27 19.10
CA ASN A 93 -3.30 11.68 18.91
C ASN A 93 -3.42 12.06 17.44
N CYS A 94 -4.50 12.78 17.10
CA CYS A 94 -4.71 13.28 15.74
C CYS A 94 -3.50 14.10 15.27
N PRO A 95 -2.82 13.71 14.18
CA PRO A 95 -1.68 14.45 13.67
C PRO A 95 -2.13 15.75 12.99
N PRO A 96 -1.21 16.70 12.75
CA PRO A 96 -1.46 17.77 11.80
C PRO A 96 -1.76 17.20 10.40
N ARG A 97 -2.67 17.84 9.67
CA ARG A 97 -3.05 17.46 8.29
C ARG A 97 -1.83 17.24 7.38
N GLU A 98 -0.83 18.13 7.46
CA GLU A 98 0.42 18.02 6.70
C GLU A 98 1.21 16.73 7.03
N GLU A 99 1.23 16.32 8.29
CA GLU A 99 1.90 15.08 8.71
C GLU A 99 1.16 13.85 8.18
N ALA A 100 -0.18 13.87 8.12
CA ALA A 100 -0.95 12.78 7.52
C ALA A 100 -0.60 12.60 6.04
N PHE A 101 -0.54 13.69 5.28
CA PHE A 101 -0.14 13.67 3.87
C PHE A 101 1.31 13.24 3.65
N SER A 102 2.26 13.78 4.42
CA SER A 102 3.66 13.36 4.31
C SER A 102 3.83 11.89 4.66
N THR A 103 3.12 11.40 5.69
CA THR A 103 3.13 9.99 6.07
C THR A 103 2.58 9.10 4.96
N ALA A 104 1.45 9.47 4.35
CA ALA A 104 0.89 8.72 3.23
C ALA A 104 1.85 8.67 2.04
N LEU A 105 2.49 9.80 1.69
CA LEU A 105 3.51 9.84 0.63
C LEU A 105 4.72 8.96 0.91
N GLU A 106 5.20 8.94 2.15
CA GLU A 106 6.31 8.05 2.56
C GLU A 106 5.91 6.57 2.42
N ILE A 107 4.67 6.22 2.79
CA ILE A 107 4.12 4.86 2.65
C ILE A 107 4.06 4.46 1.19
N GLU A 108 3.37 5.23 0.34
CA GLU A 108 3.19 4.90 -1.08
C GLU A 108 4.52 4.75 -1.84
N ASN A 109 5.49 5.63 -1.56
CA ASN A 109 6.80 5.54 -2.21
C ASN A 109 7.61 4.33 -1.71
N SER A 110 7.57 4.03 -0.40
CA SER A 110 8.34 2.92 0.16
C SER A 110 7.79 1.55 -0.25
N ILE A 111 6.47 1.43 -0.37
CA ILE A 111 5.80 0.17 -0.75
C ILE A 111 5.93 -0.08 -2.26
N GLY A 112 5.74 0.95 -3.08
CA GLY A 112 6.01 0.86 -4.51
C GLY A 112 7.45 0.43 -4.79
N GLU A 113 8.42 0.94 -4.01
CA GLU A 113 9.82 0.51 -4.09
C GLU A 113 10.01 -0.96 -3.68
N ALA A 114 9.39 -1.41 -2.59
CA ALA A 114 9.44 -2.80 -2.14
C ALA A 114 8.86 -3.77 -3.21
N HIS A 115 7.74 -3.41 -3.83
CA HIS A 115 7.14 -4.19 -4.92
C HIS A 115 7.96 -4.15 -6.21
N TYR A 116 8.61 -3.02 -6.51
CA TYR A 116 9.49 -2.88 -7.68
C TYR A 116 10.76 -3.74 -7.56
N GLN A 117 11.40 -3.77 -6.39
CA GLN A 117 12.56 -4.62 -6.15
C GLN A 117 12.18 -6.11 -6.31
N ALA A 118 11.04 -6.52 -5.75
CA ALA A 118 10.51 -7.86 -5.94
C ALA A 118 10.27 -8.21 -7.42
N PHE A 119 9.82 -7.24 -8.24
CA PHE A 119 9.69 -7.42 -9.68
C PHE A 119 11.05 -7.63 -10.37
N LEU A 120 12.07 -6.84 -10.05
CA LEU A 120 13.41 -6.96 -10.67
C LEU A 120 14.13 -8.26 -10.28
N ASP A 121 13.92 -8.76 -9.07
CA ASP A 121 14.55 -9.99 -8.57
C ASP A 121 13.89 -11.27 -9.14
N SER A 122 12.76 -11.15 -9.85
CA SER A 122 12.16 -12.24 -10.59
C SER A 122 12.86 -12.40 -11.95
N ASP A 123 13.80 -13.34 -12.06
CA ASP A 123 14.67 -13.51 -13.23
C ASP A 123 13.95 -13.94 -14.53
N GLU A 124 12.63 -14.17 -14.51
CA GLU A 124 11.82 -14.45 -15.70
C GLU A 124 10.39 -13.89 -15.51
N GLY A 125 10.15 -12.64 -15.94
CA GLY A 125 8.88 -11.92 -15.80
C GLY A 125 7.70 -12.50 -16.59
N HIS A 126 7.27 -13.70 -16.23
CA HIS A 126 6.24 -14.49 -16.89
C HIS A 126 5.21 -15.09 -15.93
N SER A 127 5.28 -14.78 -14.63
CA SER A 127 4.34 -15.27 -13.63
C SER A 127 3.16 -14.32 -13.43
N VAL A 128 1.99 -14.89 -13.09
CA VAL A 128 0.78 -14.12 -12.74
C VAL A 128 1.02 -13.22 -11.52
N ALA A 129 1.87 -13.63 -10.59
CA ALA A 129 2.21 -12.82 -9.43
C ALA A 129 3.09 -11.64 -9.81
N ASP A 130 3.97 -11.77 -10.79
CA ASP A 130 4.80 -10.65 -11.26
C ASP A 130 3.93 -9.56 -11.91
N GLU A 131 2.90 -9.98 -12.64
CA GLU A 131 1.92 -9.08 -13.21
C GLU A 131 1.09 -8.39 -12.12
N LEU A 132 0.71 -9.13 -11.07
CA LEU A 132 0.02 -8.56 -9.92
C LEU A 132 0.87 -7.53 -9.17
N PHE A 133 2.12 -7.85 -8.80
CA PHE A 133 3.00 -6.91 -8.11
C PHE A 133 3.34 -5.69 -8.99
N ARG A 134 3.38 -5.86 -10.31
CA ARG A 134 3.47 -4.72 -11.24
C ARG A 134 2.24 -3.83 -11.19
N GLN A 135 1.04 -4.41 -11.12
CA GLN A 135 -0.20 -3.64 -10.99
C GLN A 135 -0.24 -2.88 -9.66
N LEU A 136 0.16 -3.53 -8.55
CA LEU A 136 0.25 -2.88 -7.23
C LEU A 136 1.22 -1.70 -7.25
N ASN A 137 2.47 -1.91 -7.67
CA ASN A 137 3.46 -0.84 -7.79
C ASN A 137 3.02 0.32 -8.71
N GLN A 138 2.20 0.05 -9.72
CA GLN A 138 1.60 1.10 -10.52
C GLN A 138 0.53 1.86 -9.73
N GLY A 139 -0.33 1.15 -9.01
CA GLY A 139 -1.29 1.71 -8.05
C GLY A 139 -0.61 2.66 -7.06
N ASP A 140 0.41 2.20 -6.33
CA ASP A 140 1.09 2.99 -5.30
C ASP A 140 1.72 4.27 -5.87
N LYS A 141 2.34 4.18 -7.06
CA LYS A 141 2.90 5.35 -7.76
C LYS A 141 1.82 6.32 -8.20
N ASP A 142 0.66 5.84 -8.59
CA ASP A 142 -0.47 6.68 -8.94
C ASP A 142 -1.12 7.29 -7.69
N HIS A 143 -1.16 6.57 -6.56
CA HIS A 143 -1.57 7.10 -5.26
C HIS A 143 -0.66 8.24 -4.82
N ALA A 144 0.66 8.03 -4.78
CA ALA A 144 1.64 9.06 -4.43
C ALA A 144 1.45 10.33 -5.27
N ARG A 145 1.34 10.20 -6.60
CA ARG A 145 1.09 11.34 -7.49
C ARG A 145 -0.23 12.05 -7.22
N ARG A 146 -1.30 11.30 -6.95
CA ARG A 146 -2.62 11.87 -6.63
C ARG A 146 -2.57 12.65 -5.32
N ILE A 147 -1.88 12.12 -4.32
CA ILE A 147 -1.66 12.80 -3.05
C ILE A 147 -0.86 14.10 -3.26
N GLU A 148 0.26 14.06 -3.98
CA GLU A 148 1.06 15.25 -4.31
C GLU A 148 0.24 16.31 -5.05
N ALA A 149 -0.52 15.90 -6.08
CA ALA A 149 -1.37 16.81 -6.85
C ALA A 149 -2.48 17.42 -6.01
N TYR A 150 -3.07 16.62 -5.12
CA TYR A 150 -4.11 17.09 -4.20
C TYR A 150 -3.55 18.13 -3.23
N VAL A 151 -2.41 17.85 -2.58
CA VAL A 151 -1.75 18.80 -1.68
C VAL A 151 -1.41 20.09 -2.42
N ALA A 152 -0.80 20.01 -3.61
CA ALA A 152 -0.42 21.20 -4.39
C ALA A 152 -1.63 22.09 -4.74
N SER A 153 -2.77 21.49 -5.11
CA SER A 153 -3.99 22.22 -5.47
C SER A 153 -4.75 22.80 -4.27
N HIS A 154 -4.55 22.25 -3.07
CA HIS A 154 -5.26 22.66 -1.85
C HIS A 154 -4.38 23.45 -0.86
N THR A 155 -3.12 23.72 -1.20
CA THR A 155 -2.21 24.60 -0.41
C THR A 155 -2.38 26.08 -0.79
N HIS A 156 -2.91 26.40 -1.98
CA HIS A 156 -3.05 27.78 -2.49
C HIS A 156 -4.22 28.58 -1.91
N THR A 157 -5.06 28.01 -1.04
CA THR A 157 -6.24 28.70 -0.48
C THR A 157 -5.95 29.53 0.78
N MET A 158 -4.71 29.53 1.30
CA MET A 158 -4.32 30.32 2.49
C MET A 158 -3.73 31.70 2.19
N GLU A 159 -3.24 31.96 0.97
CA GLU A 159 -2.67 33.29 0.63
C GLU A 159 -3.70 34.30 0.10
N GLU A 160 -4.91 33.89 -0.28
CA GLU A 160 -5.95 34.79 -0.82
C GLU A 160 -6.89 35.37 0.26
N LEU A 161 -6.64 35.11 1.55
CA LEU A 161 -7.44 35.62 2.68
C LEU A 161 -6.66 36.51 3.66
N MET A 162 -5.48 37.02 3.27
CA MET A 162 -4.74 38.08 3.99
C MET A 162 -4.63 39.35 3.14
#